data_AF-A0A183FG41-F1
#
_entry.id   AF-A0A183FG41-F1
#
_cell.length_a   1.000
_cell.length_b   1.000
_cell.length_c   1.000
_cell.angle_alpha   90.00
_cell.angle_beta   90.00
_cell.angle_gamma   90.00
#
_symmetry.space_group_name_H-M   'P 1'
#
loop_
_entity.id
_entity.type
_entity.pdbx_description
1 polymer ?
#
loop_
_entity_poly.entity_id
_entity_poly.type
_entity_poly.pdbx_seq_one_letter_code
_entity_poly.pdbx_strand_id
1 'polypeptide(L)'
;LSTDTANHSLMFTFLLNVLQCPKYPMATKYLQVKLYYLEGEIVSLLQTVNVGGRELEQLREAAVQMANAVACQIVPPIALAHFILDRLSYVFNVCEVDQSGQPNSRVVPTRLGARRPQDDDLALKAALDAVGARPLFSDEDYPLLSEAVRRQKGELTIALLTRHRDSTEKLGLILDRLLDPSIHKMYSWHQSNAAYFLDRDPVYLKRGQRGQRPVFPFPPHSPPVVRRRFMPVVSTTEAHAHYMHELAKRVLTEAGGSQSSVVFAPIGQNPLGMSSRSSNRKLHMCAFLIGMYAIGLHNQVCTSWRSRTYSTHVSWINLQAAELGLMAIEVVRETWPTHLTPSEAAGLADKAGQSRDPAVVEEAARLALSVLPYAYTLSAAETQRALLQCREQGSALLENACRAIEEPTSHAQQQQQYYYQTPPYAEDIRWLFTISVQLGTPYFVSFLDAVAKAVSSPFLLFQFAMEANTRLPPYPQQYSMPPMNRSVPPPQPSHSTKAFAHAHQLLVAAIAAFMRIPHAPTAHTLLEDFYRHVKKQKAWKKDVQHRLGALLHEALNQQR
;
A
#
# COMPACT_ATOMS: atom_id res chain seq x y z
N LEU A 1 47.00 -24.95 -4.75
CA LEU A 1 47.08 -23.85 -3.75
C LEU A 1 46.55 -24.25 -2.36
N SER A 2 46.15 -25.51 -2.09
CA SER A 2 45.41 -25.85 -0.85
C SER A 2 46.15 -26.71 0.20
N THR A 3 47.48 -26.88 0.13
CA THR A 3 48.17 -27.84 1.03
C THR A 3 49.22 -27.21 1.95
N ASP A 4 49.63 -25.96 1.74
CA ASP A 4 50.65 -25.30 2.56
C ASP A 4 50.03 -24.36 3.59
N THR A 5 49.97 -24.82 4.84
CA THR A 5 49.47 -24.07 6.00
C THR A 5 50.24 -22.77 6.25
N ALA A 6 51.50 -22.69 5.82
CA ALA A 6 52.34 -21.50 5.95
C ALA A 6 51.82 -20.30 5.11
N ASN A 7 51.14 -20.57 3.99
CA ASN A 7 50.69 -19.52 3.06
C ASN A 7 49.23 -19.08 3.29
N HIS A 8 48.52 -19.69 4.25
CA HIS A 8 47.11 -19.43 4.52
C HIS A 8 46.84 -17.97 4.91
N SER A 9 47.68 -17.35 5.74
CA SER A 9 47.50 -15.95 6.17
C SER A 9 47.67 -14.94 5.03
N LEU A 10 48.66 -15.18 4.14
CA LEU A 10 48.90 -14.35 2.96
C LEU A 10 47.77 -14.53 1.94
N MET A 11 47.34 -15.76 1.71
CA MET A 11 46.21 -16.06 0.82
C MET A 11 44.92 -15.40 1.33
N PHE A 12 44.63 -15.48 2.63
CA PHE A 12 43.48 -14.81 3.22
C PHE A 12 43.54 -13.29 2.99
N THR A 13 44.68 -12.67 3.31
CA THR A 13 44.89 -11.22 3.12
C THR A 13 44.70 -10.83 1.66
N PHE A 14 45.27 -11.60 0.72
CA PHE A 14 45.13 -11.35 -0.71
C PHE A 14 43.67 -11.44 -1.17
N LEU A 15 42.98 -12.53 -0.85
CA LEU A 15 41.60 -12.75 -1.26
C LEU A 15 40.64 -11.72 -0.62
N LEU A 16 40.86 -11.36 0.64
CA LEU A 16 40.09 -10.33 1.34
C LEU A 16 40.29 -8.95 0.70
N ASN A 17 41.52 -8.61 0.31
CA ASN A 17 41.80 -7.35 -0.41
C ASN A 17 41.13 -7.32 -1.78
N VAL A 18 41.11 -8.44 -2.51
CA VAL A 18 40.40 -8.54 -3.79
C VAL A 18 38.90 -8.30 -3.62
N LEU A 19 38.28 -8.82 -2.53
CA LEU A 19 36.87 -8.55 -2.24
C LEU A 19 36.58 -7.08 -1.87
N GLN A 20 37.55 -6.38 -1.29
CA GLN A 20 37.43 -4.96 -0.92
C GLN A 20 37.58 -4.01 -2.12
N CYS A 21 38.17 -4.47 -3.22
CA CYS A 21 38.39 -3.65 -4.41
C CYS A 21 37.07 -3.08 -4.95
N PRO A 22 37.05 -1.78 -5.34
CA PRO A 22 35.88 -1.15 -5.93
C PRO A 22 35.53 -1.85 -7.25
N LYS A 23 34.25 -2.23 -7.39
CA LYS A 23 33.71 -2.89 -8.59
C LYS A 23 32.96 -1.88 -9.44
N TYR A 24 33.05 -2.08 -10.76
CA TYR A 24 32.46 -1.24 -11.78
C TYR A 24 31.57 -2.07 -12.71
N PRO A 25 30.55 -1.48 -13.35
CA PRO A 25 29.77 -2.16 -14.37
C PRO A 25 30.66 -2.65 -15.52
N MET A 26 30.49 -3.90 -15.92
CA MET A 26 31.31 -4.51 -16.97
C MET A 26 30.79 -4.15 -18.37
N ALA A 27 31.70 -4.03 -19.35
CA ALA A 27 31.38 -3.65 -20.72
C ALA A 27 30.46 -4.65 -21.45
N THR A 28 30.46 -5.92 -21.06
CA THR A 28 29.62 -6.96 -21.67
C THR A 28 28.89 -7.80 -20.61
N LYS A 29 27.73 -8.34 -21.00
CA LYS A 29 26.93 -9.24 -20.17
C LYS A 29 27.73 -10.47 -19.71
N TYR A 30 28.53 -11.04 -20.60
CA TYR A 30 29.39 -12.19 -20.29
C TYR A 30 30.41 -11.87 -19.20
N LEU A 31 31.11 -10.73 -19.30
CA LEU A 31 32.08 -10.32 -18.29
C LEU A 31 31.41 -10.01 -16.94
N GLN A 32 30.20 -9.45 -16.95
CA GLN A 32 29.44 -9.19 -15.73
C GLN A 32 29.12 -10.49 -14.97
N VAL A 33 28.65 -11.52 -15.69
CA VAL A 33 28.36 -12.85 -15.11
C VAL A 33 29.65 -13.52 -14.64
N LYS A 34 30.73 -13.43 -15.41
CA LYS A 34 32.02 -14.00 -15.04
C LYS A 34 32.61 -13.35 -13.78
N LEU A 35 32.49 -12.02 -13.65
CA LEU A 35 32.92 -11.31 -12.44
C LEU A 35 32.15 -11.79 -11.20
N TYR A 36 30.83 -11.93 -11.32
CA TYR A 36 29.99 -12.44 -10.24
C TYR A 36 30.35 -13.87 -9.84
N TYR A 37 30.58 -14.74 -10.83
CA TYR A 37 31.02 -16.11 -10.59
C TYR A 37 32.38 -16.15 -9.86
N LEU A 38 33.36 -15.38 -10.32
CA LEU A 38 34.69 -15.30 -9.69
C LEU A 38 34.62 -14.73 -8.27
N GLU A 39 33.73 -13.77 -8.02
CA GLU A 39 33.48 -13.27 -6.66
C GLU A 39 32.98 -14.39 -5.73
N GLY A 40 32.06 -15.23 -6.20
CA GLY A 40 31.59 -16.40 -5.46
C GLY A 40 32.70 -17.42 -5.19
N GLU A 41 33.56 -17.70 -6.18
CA GLU A 41 34.73 -18.58 -6.00
C GLU A 41 35.72 -18.02 -4.97
N ILE A 42 35.95 -16.71 -4.96
CA ILE A 42 36.81 -16.05 -3.95
C ILE A 42 36.21 -16.23 -2.55
N VAL A 43 34.90 -16.05 -2.39
CA VAL A 43 34.23 -16.28 -1.10
C VAL A 43 34.33 -17.74 -0.68
N SER A 44 34.13 -18.69 -1.62
CA SER A 44 34.28 -20.13 -1.38
C SER A 44 35.70 -20.48 -0.90
N LEU A 45 36.72 -19.96 -1.58
CA LEU A 45 38.11 -20.13 -1.17
C LEU A 45 38.37 -19.54 0.22
N LEU A 46 37.88 -18.33 0.50
CA LEU A 46 38.00 -17.69 1.81
C LEU A 46 37.33 -18.50 2.93
N GLN A 47 36.23 -19.21 2.64
CA GLN A 47 35.57 -20.10 3.60
C GLN A 47 36.44 -21.31 3.98
N THR A 48 37.31 -21.77 3.09
CA THR A 48 38.23 -22.89 3.36
C THR A 48 39.41 -22.51 4.26
N VAL A 49 39.75 -21.21 4.34
CA VAL A 49 40.91 -20.76 5.11
C VAL A 49 40.58 -20.67 6.60
N ASN A 50 41.44 -21.26 7.44
CA ASN A 50 41.35 -21.13 8.88
C ASN A 50 41.57 -19.67 9.31
N VAL A 51 40.58 -19.10 10.00
CA VAL A 51 40.62 -17.72 10.49
C VAL A 51 41.26 -17.70 11.88
N GLY A 52 42.46 -17.14 11.97
CA GLY A 52 43.18 -16.90 13.23
C GLY A 52 42.93 -15.49 13.78
N GLY A 53 43.68 -15.11 14.82
CA GLY A 53 43.54 -13.80 15.46
C GLY A 53 43.87 -12.62 14.54
N ARG A 54 44.86 -12.78 13.66
CA ARG A 54 45.25 -11.75 12.68
C ARG A 54 44.16 -11.55 11.62
N GLU A 55 43.62 -12.65 11.10
CA GLU A 55 42.55 -12.65 10.11
C GLU A 55 41.26 -12.06 10.70
N LEU A 56 40.96 -12.31 11.98
CA LEU A 56 39.85 -11.65 12.67
C LEU A 56 40.04 -10.13 12.78
N GLU A 57 41.25 -9.65 13.07
CA GLU A 57 41.50 -8.20 13.14
C GLU A 57 41.33 -7.54 11.76
N GLN A 58 41.80 -8.19 10.69
CA GLN A 58 41.55 -7.72 9.32
C GLN A 58 40.06 -7.65 8.98
N LEU A 59 39.27 -8.63 9.44
CA LEU A 59 37.81 -8.58 9.27
C LEU A 59 37.16 -7.45 10.06
N ARG A 60 37.66 -7.14 11.27
CA ARG A 60 37.18 -6.01 12.06
C ARG A 60 37.44 -4.69 11.35
N GLU A 61 38.66 -4.49 10.88
CA GLU A 61 39.06 -3.31 10.09
C GLU A 61 38.17 -3.16 8.84
N ALA A 62 37.96 -4.25 8.09
CA ALA A 62 37.11 -4.24 6.91
C ALA A 62 35.64 -3.90 7.25
N ALA A 63 35.11 -4.38 8.36
CA ALA A 63 33.76 -4.04 8.82
C ALA A 63 33.61 -2.58 9.26
N VAL A 64 34.62 -2.00 9.92
CA VAL A 64 34.62 -0.55 10.25
C VAL A 64 34.64 0.29 8.97
N GLN A 65 35.40 -0.13 7.96
CA GLN A 65 35.50 0.57 6.68
C GLN A 65 34.26 0.39 5.79
N MET A 66 33.37 -0.55 6.10
CA MET A 66 32.20 -0.88 5.28
C MET A 66 31.31 0.33 4.99
N ALA A 67 31.07 1.19 5.99
CA ALA A 67 30.24 2.39 5.82
C ALA A 67 30.82 3.34 4.76
N ASN A 68 32.14 3.51 4.74
CA ASN A 68 32.83 4.33 3.73
C ASN A 68 32.84 3.63 2.37
N ALA A 69 33.07 2.31 2.34
CA ALA A 69 33.07 1.53 1.10
C ALA A 69 31.71 1.61 0.39
N VAL A 70 30.61 1.42 1.13
CA VAL A 70 29.25 1.52 0.59
C VAL A 70 28.91 2.94 0.10
N ALA A 71 29.47 3.98 0.72
CA ALA A 71 29.21 5.37 0.31
C ALA A 71 29.98 5.78 -0.95
N CYS A 72 31.15 5.19 -1.20
CA CYS A 72 32.07 5.61 -2.27
C CYS A 72 32.13 4.65 -3.47
N GLN A 73 31.82 3.36 -3.29
CA GLN A 73 31.91 2.37 -4.37
C GLN A 73 30.64 2.36 -5.23
N ILE A 74 30.81 2.21 -6.55
CA ILE A 74 29.68 2.16 -7.49
C ILE A 74 28.79 0.93 -7.22
N VAL A 75 29.44 -0.23 -7.12
CA VAL A 75 28.79 -1.48 -6.70
C VAL A 75 29.16 -1.74 -5.23
N PRO A 76 28.17 -1.79 -4.31
CA PRO A 76 28.45 -2.05 -2.91
C PRO A 76 29.09 -3.44 -2.69
N PRO A 77 30.05 -3.59 -1.76
CA PRO A 77 30.75 -4.86 -1.52
C PRO A 77 29.90 -5.83 -0.67
N ILE A 78 28.76 -6.28 -1.21
CA ILE A 78 27.77 -7.09 -0.48
C ILE A 78 28.31 -8.47 -0.12
N ALA A 79 29.06 -9.13 -1.02
CA ALA A 79 29.67 -10.42 -0.73
C ALA A 79 30.68 -10.34 0.42
N LEU A 80 31.44 -9.24 0.52
CA LEU A 80 32.33 -8.99 1.65
C LEU A 80 31.53 -8.82 2.95
N ALA A 81 30.45 -8.05 2.93
CA ALA A 81 29.59 -7.87 4.11
C ALA A 81 28.95 -9.20 4.57
N HIS A 82 28.54 -10.05 3.62
CA HIS A 82 28.05 -11.40 3.91
C HIS A 82 29.14 -12.28 4.55
N PHE A 83 30.34 -12.27 3.98
CA PHE A 83 31.47 -13.03 4.53
C PHE A 83 31.86 -12.55 5.94
N ILE A 84 31.87 -11.23 6.17
CA ILE A 84 32.07 -10.63 7.49
C ILE A 84 31.00 -11.11 8.47
N LEU A 85 29.72 -11.09 8.07
CA LEU A 85 28.62 -11.57 8.91
C LEU A 85 28.81 -13.04 9.31
N ASP A 86 29.14 -13.89 8.35
CA ASP A 86 29.32 -15.33 8.56
C ASP A 86 30.50 -15.61 9.51
N ARG A 87 31.61 -14.89 9.36
CA ARG A 87 32.85 -15.19 10.11
C ARG A 87 32.97 -14.44 11.43
N LEU A 88 32.58 -13.17 11.51
CA LEU A 88 32.72 -12.37 12.74
C LEU A 88 31.64 -12.67 13.76
N SER A 89 30.38 -12.80 13.34
CA SER A 89 29.33 -12.98 14.33
C SER A 89 29.45 -14.37 14.98
N TYR A 90 29.47 -14.37 16.30
CA TYR A 90 29.92 -15.47 17.15
C TYR A 90 28.76 -16.32 17.67
N VAL A 91 27.67 -15.67 18.11
CA VAL A 91 26.54 -16.34 18.78
C VAL A 91 25.87 -17.41 17.91
N PHE A 92 25.70 -17.16 16.60
CA PHE A 92 25.11 -18.15 15.68
C PHE A 92 26.01 -19.37 15.43
N ASN A 93 27.33 -19.15 15.38
CA ASN A 93 28.30 -20.20 15.08
C ASN A 93 28.59 -21.13 16.29
N VAL A 94 28.17 -20.74 17.50
CA VAL A 94 28.42 -21.50 18.74
C VAL A 94 27.14 -22.10 19.33
N CYS A 95 25.98 -21.49 19.11
CA CYS A 95 24.72 -21.88 19.76
C CYS A 95 23.79 -22.77 18.92
N GLU A 96 24.17 -23.18 17.70
CA GLU A 96 23.41 -24.23 17.01
C GLU A 96 23.73 -25.60 17.59
N VAL A 97 22.74 -26.15 18.27
CA VAL A 97 22.71 -27.54 18.73
C VAL A 97 21.93 -28.34 17.68
N ASP A 98 22.48 -29.45 17.22
CA ASP A 98 21.82 -30.37 16.30
C ASP A 98 20.61 -31.06 16.97
N GLN A 99 19.83 -31.81 16.18
CA GLN A 99 18.61 -32.49 16.64
C GLN A 99 18.86 -33.53 17.75
N SER A 100 20.12 -33.85 18.06
CA SER A 100 20.51 -34.80 19.11
C SER A 100 21.04 -34.12 20.38
N GLY A 101 21.04 -32.79 20.45
CA GLY A 101 21.57 -32.06 21.59
C GLY A 101 23.10 -31.90 21.56
N GLN A 102 23.74 -32.16 20.42
CA GLN A 102 25.18 -31.95 20.23
C GLN A 102 25.47 -30.63 19.49
N PRO A 103 26.54 -29.91 19.83
CA PRO A 103 26.94 -28.72 19.08
C PRO A 103 27.22 -29.08 17.61
N ASN A 104 26.62 -28.33 16.68
CA ASN A 104 26.73 -28.59 15.25
C ASN A 104 28.22 -28.54 14.82
N SER A 105 28.79 -29.66 14.37
CA SER A 105 30.21 -29.80 13.99
C SER A 105 30.56 -29.13 12.66
N ARG A 106 29.85 -28.07 12.24
CA ARG A 106 30.27 -27.20 11.15
C ARG A 106 31.20 -26.12 11.71
N VAL A 107 32.43 -26.55 11.97
CA VAL A 107 33.60 -25.72 12.30
C VAL A 107 33.40 -24.87 13.55
N VAL A 108 33.63 -25.46 14.72
CA VAL A 108 34.07 -24.72 15.90
C VAL A 108 35.40 -24.06 15.53
N PRO A 109 35.50 -22.73 15.35
CA PRO A 109 36.79 -22.12 15.09
C PRO A 109 37.53 -22.13 16.41
N THR A 110 38.54 -22.98 16.45
CA THR A 110 39.56 -23.11 17.47
C THR A 110 39.93 -21.74 18.03
N ARG A 111 39.78 -21.56 19.36
CA ARG A 111 40.19 -20.43 20.23
C ARG A 111 39.16 -19.32 20.46
N LEU A 112 38.27 -19.59 21.42
CA LEU A 112 37.35 -18.65 22.10
C LEU A 112 38.02 -17.34 22.59
N GLY A 113 39.34 -17.32 22.83
CA GLY A 113 40.04 -16.16 23.41
C GLY A 113 40.27 -14.97 22.47
N ALA A 114 40.11 -15.11 21.16
CA ALA A 114 40.38 -14.03 20.18
C ALA A 114 39.13 -13.26 19.73
N ARG A 115 37.93 -13.77 20.05
CA ARG A 115 36.65 -13.14 19.67
C ARG A 115 36.18 -12.18 20.76
N ARG A 116 35.65 -11.03 20.35
CA ARG A 116 35.14 -9.98 21.23
C ARG A 116 33.61 -9.97 21.15
N PRO A 117 32.88 -9.69 22.25
CA PRO A 117 31.41 -9.56 22.20
C PRO A 117 30.95 -8.44 21.25
N GLN A 118 31.81 -7.44 21.01
CA GLN A 118 31.57 -6.36 20.05
C GLN A 118 31.60 -6.83 18.58
N ASP A 119 32.17 -8.02 18.29
CA ASP A 119 32.28 -8.54 16.92
C ASP A 119 30.89 -8.80 16.31
N ASP A 120 29.90 -9.16 17.14
CA ASP A 120 28.51 -9.35 16.69
C ASP A 120 27.86 -8.04 16.23
N ASP A 121 28.03 -6.96 17.00
CA ASP A 121 27.47 -5.64 16.67
C ASP A 121 28.16 -5.03 15.45
N LEU A 122 29.47 -5.24 15.35
CA LEU A 122 30.29 -4.80 14.23
C LEU A 122 29.93 -5.55 12.93
N ALA A 123 29.73 -6.87 13.02
CA ALA A 123 29.24 -7.68 11.91
C ALA A 123 27.84 -7.26 11.46
N LEU A 124 26.92 -7.07 12.42
CA LEU A 124 25.57 -6.60 12.15
C LEU A 124 25.60 -5.22 11.50
N LYS A 125 26.42 -4.29 12.00
CA LYS A 125 26.56 -2.94 11.44
C LYS A 125 27.02 -2.99 9.98
N ALA A 126 28.07 -3.73 9.68
CA ALA A 126 28.60 -3.87 8.33
C ALA A 126 27.54 -4.46 7.37
N ALA A 127 26.81 -5.49 7.82
CA ALA A 127 25.75 -6.10 7.03
C ALA A 127 24.56 -5.14 6.80
N LEU A 128 24.13 -4.38 7.81
CA LEU A 128 23.08 -3.37 7.71
C LEU A 128 23.44 -2.23 6.77
N ASP A 129 24.70 -1.80 6.75
CA ASP A 129 25.17 -0.78 5.81
C ASP A 129 25.19 -1.31 4.38
N ALA A 130 25.57 -2.57 4.16
CA ALA A 130 25.52 -3.21 2.84
C ALA A 130 24.09 -3.46 2.32
N VAL A 131 23.15 -3.86 3.19
CA VAL A 131 21.72 -4.01 2.83
C VAL A 131 21.13 -2.65 2.42
N GLY A 132 21.34 -1.63 3.25
CA GLY A 132 20.84 -0.27 3.04
C GLY A 132 21.63 0.55 2.00
N ALA A 133 22.68 -0.02 1.41
CA ALA A 133 23.49 0.62 0.38
C ALA A 133 22.62 1.07 -0.80
N ARG A 134 22.86 2.24 -1.38
CA ARG A 134 22.25 2.58 -2.68
C ARG A 134 23.30 2.40 -3.77
N PRO A 135 23.08 1.53 -4.75
CA PRO A 135 24.01 1.41 -5.87
C PRO A 135 24.11 2.75 -6.60
N LEU A 136 25.33 3.13 -7.02
CA LEU A 136 25.57 4.41 -7.70
C LEU A 136 25.54 4.27 -9.23
N PHE A 137 24.66 3.41 -9.73
CA PHE A 137 24.44 3.18 -11.15
C PHE A 137 22.94 3.07 -11.44
N SER A 138 22.53 3.34 -12.68
CA SER A 138 21.13 3.27 -13.11
C SER A 138 20.68 1.83 -13.36
N ASP A 139 19.46 1.50 -12.92
CA ASP A 139 18.83 0.21 -13.21
C ASP A 139 18.53 0.03 -14.71
N GLU A 140 18.27 1.14 -15.41
CA GLU A 140 17.99 1.15 -16.84
C GLU A 140 19.24 0.83 -17.68
N ASP A 141 20.40 1.36 -17.27
CA ASP A 141 21.66 1.18 -17.98
C ASP A 141 22.28 -0.20 -17.73
N TYR A 142 22.10 -0.75 -16.52
CA TYR A 142 22.75 -2.00 -16.08
C TYR A 142 21.80 -3.01 -15.42
N PRO A 143 20.74 -3.48 -16.10
CA PRO A 143 19.69 -4.30 -15.50
C PRO A 143 20.17 -5.64 -14.94
N LEU A 144 21.17 -6.28 -15.58
CA LEU A 144 21.76 -7.54 -15.09
C LEU A 144 22.57 -7.35 -13.80
N LEU A 145 23.29 -6.23 -13.70
CA LEU A 145 24.05 -5.89 -12.50
C LEU A 145 23.10 -5.54 -11.36
N SER A 146 22.04 -4.77 -11.63
CA SER A 146 20.98 -4.49 -10.65
C SER A 146 20.32 -5.76 -10.13
N GLU A 147 19.99 -6.70 -11.01
CA GLU A 147 19.41 -8.00 -10.63
C GLU A 147 20.37 -8.78 -9.73
N ALA A 148 21.67 -8.84 -10.08
CA ALA A 148 22.68 -9.51 -9.27
C ALA A 148 22.85 -8.87 -7.88
N VAL A 149 22.90 -7.53 -7.82
CA VAL A 149 22.97 -6.76 -6.58
C VAL A 149 21.73 -6.99 -5.72
N ARG A 150 20.53 -6.96 -6.32
CA ARG A 150 19.28 -7.28 -5.63
C ARG A 150 19.36 -8.67 -5.02
N ARG A 151 19.75 -9.70 -5.79
CA ARG A 151 19.92 -11.08 -5.30
C ARG A 151 20.91 -11.20 -4.14
N GLN A 152 22.12 -10.66 -4.27
CA GLN A 152 23.12 -10.69 -3.19
C GLN A 152 22.59 -10.03 -1.90
N LYS A 153 21.91 -8.88 -2.02
CA LYS A 153 21.26 -8.25 -0.87
C LYS A 153 20.15 -9.10 -0.27
N GLY A 154 19.37 -9.78 -1.09
CA GLY A 154 18.35 -10.72 -0.65
C GLY A 154 18.91 -11.85 0.18
N GLU A 155 19.96 -12.51 -0.30
CA GLU A 155 20.64 -13.58 0.46
C GLU A 155 21.15 -13.05 1.81
N LEU A 156 21.83 -11.90 1.80
CA LEU A 156 22.33 -11.26 3.03
C LEU A 156 21.18 -10.91 4.00
N THR A 157 20.05 -10.43 3.46
CA THR A 157 18.86 -10.09 4.25
C THR A 157 18.24 -11.34 4.87
N ILE A 158 18.08 -12.42 4.10
CA ILE A 158 17.57 -13.69 4.60
C ILE A 158 18.49 -14.23 5.70
N ALA A 159 19.81 -14.21 5.49
CA ALA A 159 20.79 -14.61 6.51
C ALA A 159 20.65 -13.81 7.81
N LEU A 160 20.52 -12.47 7.70
CA LEU A 160 20.29 -11.59 8.86
C LEU A 160 18.98 -11.88 9.59
N LEU A 161 17.88 -12.03 8.86
CA LEU A 161 16.57 -12.31 9.44
C LEU A 161 16.55 -13.66 10.15
N THR A 162 17.05 -14.72 9.50
CA THR A 162 17.10 -16.07 10.07
C THR A 162 17.99 -16.13 11.31
N ARG A 163 19.13 -15.43 11.29
CA ARG A 163 20.07 -15.35 12.42
C ARG A 163 19.53 -14.55 13.61
N HIS A 164 18.68 -13.57 13.37
CA HIS A 164 18.14 -12.68 14.40
C HIS A 164 16.62 -12.83 14.61
N ARG A 165 16.08 -14.00 14.24
CA ARG A 165 14.65 -14.32 14.26
C ARG A 165 13.93 -14.11 15.60
N ASP A 166 14.68 -14.10 16.71
CA ASP A 166 14.12 -13.96 18.05
C ASP A 166 14.20 -12.52 18.60
N SER A 167 15.00 -11.64 17.98
CA SER A 167 15.21 -10.26 18.44
C SER A 167 14.34 -9.25 17.67
N THR A 168 13.32 -8.71 18.34
CA THR A 168 12.40 -7.70 17.78
C THR A 168 13.18 -6.45 17.31
N GLU A 169 14.12 -5.97 18.12
CA GLU A 169 15.00 -4.84 17.81
C GLU A 169 15.80 -5.07 16.52
N LYS A 170 16.54 -6.19 16.43
CA LYS A 170 17.40 -6.47 15.26
C LYS A 170 16.56 -6.67 13.99
N LEU A 171 15.41 -7.33 14.07
CA LEU A 171 14.47 -7.43 12.95
C LEU A 171 14.00 -6.04 12.48
N GLY A 172 13.68 -5.15 13.43
CA GLY A 172 13.35 -3.76 13.13
C GLY A 172 14.48 -3.00 12.42
N LEU A 173 15.74 -3.17 12.86
CA LEU A 173 16.92 -2.58 12.22
C LEU A 173 17.13 -3.10 10.79
N ILE A 174 16.97 -4.41 10.57
CA ILE A 174 17.11 -5.04 9.25
C ILE A 174 16.05 -4.50 8.29
N LEU A 175 14.79 -4.50 8.72
CA LEU A 175 13.68 -3.99 7.92
C LEU A 175 13.78 -2.49 7.66
N ASP A 176 14.31 -1.70 8.61
CA ASP A 176 14.56 -0.27 8.39
C ASP A 176 15.52 -0.06 7.22
N ARG A 177 16.60 -0.86 7.13
CA ARG A 177 17.57 -0.74 6.03
C ARG A 177 17.08 -1.32 4.71
N LEU A 178 16.27 -2.37 4.75
CA LEU A 178 15.73 -3.02 3.56
C LEU A 178 14.59 -2.21 2.91
N LEU A 179 13.66 -1.69 3.71
CA LEU A 179 12.42 -1.05 3.26
C LEU A 179 12.58 0.47 3.17
N ASP A 180 13.19 0.96 2.09
CA ASP A 180 13.58 2.37 1.95
C ASP A 180 12.38 3.34 1.92
N PRO A 181 12.19 4.16 2.97
CA PRO A 181 11.07 5.11 3.04
C PRO A 181 11.14 6.23 2.00
N SER A 182 12.30 6.47 1.37
CA SER A 182 12.39 7.48 0.31
C SER A 182 11.87 6.99 -1.05
N ILE A 183 11.78 5.67 -1.24
CA ILE A 183 11.19 5.08 -2.44
C ILE A 183 9.69 4.89 -2.20
N HIS A 184 9.33 4.22 -1.10
CA HIS A 184 7.93 4.07 -0.70
C HIS A 184 7.76 4.20 0.81
N LYS A 185 6.92 5.13 1.23
CA LYS A 185 6.58 5.35 2.65
C LYS A 185 5.25 4.65 2.97
N MET A 186 5.32 3.62 3.82
CA MET A 186 4.14 2.83 4.19
C MET A 186 3.30 3.51 5.28
N TYR A 187 3.94 4.01 6.32
CA TYR A 187 3.28 4.66 7.46
C TYR A 187 3.37 6.17 7.34
N SER A 188 2.26 6.90 7.44
CA SER A 188 2.25 8.36 7.39
C SER A 188 2.97 9.01 8.59
N TRP A 189 2.79 8.41 9.76
CA TRP A 189 3.21 8.92 11.07
C TRP A 189 4.63 8.48 11.49
N HIS A 190 5.24 7.51 10.80
CA HIS A 190 6.56 6.98 11.13
C HIS A 190 7.59 7.25 10.02
N GLN A 191 8.86 7.50 10.39
CA GLN A 191 9.94 7.75 9.42
C GLN A 191 10.56 6.47 8.86
N SER A 192 10.40 5.34 9.55
CA SER A 192 10.81 4.00 9.11
C SER A 192 9.60 3.15 8.70
N ASN A 193 9.77 2.29 7.70
CA ASN A 193 8.78 1.26 7.35
C ASN A 193 8.80 0.05 8.31
N ALA A 194 9.73 0.00 9.27
CA ALA A 194 9.82 -1.03 10.30
C ALA A 194 9.05 -0.66 11.59
N ALA A 195 8.15 0.32 11.54
CA ALA A 195 7.39 0.85 12.68
C ALA A 195 6.78 -0.25 13.56
N TYR A 196 6.24 -1.30 12.92
CA TYR A 196 5.66 -2.45 13.60
C TYR A 196 6.56 -3.06 14.68
N PHE A 197 7.83 -3.29 14.36
CA PHE A 197 8.80 -3.90 15.29
C PHE A 197 9.39 -2.87 16.25
N LEU A 198 9.68 -1.66 15.77
CA LEU A 198 10.32 -0.61 16.55
C LEU A 198 9.43 -0.14 17.70
N ASP A 199 8.14 0.10 17.46
CA ASP A 199 7.22 0.58 18.50
C ASP A 199 6.78 -0.51 19.49
N ARG A 200 7.05 -1.78 19.19
CA ARG A 200 6.79 -2.92 20.08
C ARG A 200 8.03 -3.34 20.88
N ASP A 201 9.19 -2.71 20.63
CA ASP A 201 10.41 -3.01 21.34
C ASP A 201 10.63 -2.03 22.52
N PRO A 202 10.75 -2.54 23.76
CA PRO A 202 10.91 -1.69 24.94
C PRO A 202 12.26 -0.98 25.01
N VAL A 203 13.31 -1.49 24.32
CA VAL A 203 14.63 -0.85 24.29
C VAL A 203 14.58 0.38 23.39
N TYR A 204 13.94 0.25 22.23
CA TYR A 204 13.72 1.35 21.30
C TYR A 204 12.91 2.49 21.94
N LEU A 205 11.78 2.17 22.58
CA LEU A 205 10.92 3.16 23.23
C LEU A 205 11.58 3.90 24.40
N LYS A 206 12.55 3.28 25.08
CA LYS A 206 13.27 3.90 26.21
C LYS A 206 14.31 4.92 25.78
N ARG A 207 14.85 4.81 24.56
CA ARG A 207 16.03 5.58 24.11
C ARG A 207 15.78 6.43 22.87
N GLY A 208 14.72 6.18 22.11
CA GLY A 208 14.28 6.95 20.95
C GLY A 208 12.96 7.67 21.17
N GLN A 209 12.61 8.59 20.26
CA GLN A 209 11.26 9.14 20.17
C GLN A 209 10.41 8.32 19.20
N ARG A 210 9.15 8.06 19.55
CA ARG A 210 8.19 7.41 18.64
C ARG A 210 8.14 8.12 17.29
N GLY A 211 8.06 7.36 16.21
CA GLY A 211 7.97 7.92 14.86
C GLY A 211 9.31 8.18 14.18
N GLN A 212 10.46 8.01 14.84
CA GLN A 212 11.77 8.26 14.25
C GLN A 212 12.39 7.01 13.61
N ARG A 213 13.46 7.16 12.81
CA ARG A 213 14.26 6.00 12.36
C ARG A 213 15.20 5.55 13.47
N PRO A 214 15.52 4.24 13.56
CA PRO A 214 16.51 3.76 14.51
C PRO A 214 17.92 4.18 14.13
N VAL A 215 18.77 4.41 15.15
CA VAL A 215 20.19 4.72 14.97
C VAL A 215 21.01 3.55 15.50
N PHE A 216 21.87 3.00 14.64
CA PHE A 216 22.75 1.89 14.98
C PHE A 216 24.17 2.09 14.39
N PRO A 217 25.24 1.92 15.19
CA PRO A 217 25.25 1.67 16.63
C PRO A 217 24.64 2.83 17.43
N PHE A 218 24.18 2.56 18.65
CA PHE A 218 23.58 3.59 19.47
C PHE A 218 24.63 4.65 19.86
N PRO A 219 24.40 5.94 19.56
CA PRO A 219 25.30 6.99 20.00
C PRO A 219 25.22 7.13 21.54
N PRO A 220 26.34 7.51 22.20
CA PRO A 220 26.37 7.71 23.66
C PRO A 220 25.50 8.90 24.13
N HIS A 221 25.11 9.78 23.21
CA HIS A 221 24.21 10.91 23.47
C HIS A 221 23.06 10.91 22.45
N SER A 222 21.91 11.47 22.85
CA SER A 222 20.75 11.62 21.95
C SER A 222 21.18 12.37 20.68
N PRO A 223 21.03 11.77 19.48
CA PRO A 223 21.44 12.43 18.26
C PRO A 223 20.55 13.66 18.02
N PRO A 224 21.11 14.78 17.52
CA PRO A 224 20.28 15.91 17.09
C PRO A 224 19.33 15.45 15.99
N VAL A 225 18.14 16.06 15.90
CA VAL A 225 17.16 15.77 14.85
C VAL A 225 17.72 16.17 13.49
N VAL A 226 18.42 15.24 12.82
CA VAL A 226 18.97 15.48 11.49
C VAL A 226 17.84 15.36 10.47
N ARG A 227 17.29 16.51 10.05
CA ARG A 227 16.51 16.59 8.81
C ARG A 227 17.47 16.33 7.64
N ARG A 228 17.48 15.11 7.11
CA ARG A 228 18.24 14.83 5.88
C ARG A 228 17.71 15.69 4.73
N ARG A 229 18.64 16.23 3.95
CA ARG A 229 18.38 16.95 2.70
C ARG A 229 17.62 16.04 1.73
N PHE A 230 16.63 16.61 1.04
CA PHE A 230 15.92 16.00 -0.07
C PHE A 230 16.94 15.37 -1.03
N MET A 231 16.89 14.04 -1.15
CA MET A 231 17.58 13.29 -2.20
C MET A 231 16.61 13.19 -3.38
N PRO A 232 17.10 13.20 -4.63
CA PRO A 232 16.24 13.05 -5.80
C PRO A 232 15.42 11.77 -5.67
N VAL A 233 14.13 11.86 -6.03
CA VAL A 233 13.19 10.74 -6.04
C VAL A 233 13.76 9.69 -6.98
N VAL A 234 14.15 8.54 -6.43
CA VAL A 234 14.55 7.37 -7.22
C VAL A 234 13.27 6.79 -7.80
N SER A 235 13.16 6.72 -9.12
CA SER A 235 12.08 6.00 -9.79
C SER A 235 12.18 4.51 -9.44
N THR A 236 11.13 3.96 -8.85
CA THR A 236 11.04 2.50 -8.66
C THR A 236 10.75 1.81 -10.00
N THR A 237 11.31 0.62 -10.19
CA THR A 237 11.09 -0.20 -11.40
C THR A 237 10.15 -1.37 -11.11
N GLU A 238 9.49 -1.89 -12.15
CA GLU A 238 8.64 -3.08 -12.03
C GLU A 238 9.46 -4.29 -11.54
N ALA A 239 10.69 -4.44 -12.05
CA ALA A 239 11.62 -5.48 -11.64
C ALA A 239 11.96 -5.40 -10.13
N HIS A 240 12.12 -4.20 -9.58
CA HIS A 240 12.33 -4.01 -8.15
C HIS A 240 11.11 -4.45 -7.32
N ALA A 241 9.89 -4.06 -7.73
CA ALA A 241 8.65 -4.46 -7.06
C ALA A 241 8.45 -5.99 -7.09
N HIS A 242 8.63 -6.62 -8.25
CA HIS A 242 8.54 -8.06 -8.42
C HIS A 242 9.57 -8.79 -7.54
N TYR A 243 10.82 -8.33 -7.55
CA TYR A 243 11.88 -8.89 -6.72
C TYR A 243 11.56 -8.83 -5.23
N MET A 244 11.05 -7.68 -4.74
CA MET A 244 10.67 -7.54 -3.33
C MET A 244 9.54 -8.51 -2.94
N HIS A 245 8.61 -8.77 -3.85
CA HIS A 245 7.55 -9.76 -3.62
C HIS A 245 8.10 -11.20 -3.59
N GLU A 246 9.01 -11.56 -4.49
CA GLU A 246 9.72 -12.85 -4.43
C GLU A 246 10.55 -13.00 -3.16
N LEU A 247 11.23 -11.93 -2.72
CA LEU A 247 11.96 -11.92 -1.46
C LEU A 247 11.03 -12.19 -0.27
N ALA A 248 9.85 -11.57 -0.22
CA ALA A 248 8.85 -11.82 0.82
C ALA A 248 8.46 -13.31 0.88
N LYS A 249 8.19 -13.93 -0.27
CA LYS A 249 7.87 -15.37 -0.37
C LYS A 249 9.03 -16.26 0.10
N ARG A 250 10.27 -15.92 -0.27
CA ARG A 250 11.45 -16.65 0.19
C ARG A 250 11.64 -16.54 1.70
N VAL A 251 11.50 -15.35 2.29
CA VAL A 251 11.56 -15.15 3.76
C VAL A 251 10.48 -15.98 4.46
N LEU A 252 9.27 -16.04 3.89
CA LEU A 252 8.19 -16.89 4.42
C LEU A 252 8.55 -18.38 4.38
N THR A 253 9.18 -18.86 3.30
CA THR A 253 9.66 -20.25 3.18
C THR A 253 10.64 -20.58 4.32
N GLU A 254 11.63 -19.71 4.52
CA GLU A 254 12.66 -19.90 5.56
C GLU A 254 12.08 -19.86 6.97
N ALA A 255 10.98 -19.12 7.17
CA ALA A 255 10.27 -19.06 8.44
C ALA A 255 9.44 -20.30 8.78
N GLY A 256 9.33 -21.26 7.84
CA GLY A 256 8.50 -22.47 7.96
C GLY A 256 7.08 -22.31 7.41
N GLY A 257 6.79 -21.26 6.65
CA GLY A 257 5.49 -21.07 5.99
C GLY A 257 5.37 -21.84 4.67
N SER A 258 4.16 -22.29 4.33
CA SER A 258 3.89 -22.99 3.07
C SER A 258 3.81 -22.01 1.89
N GLN A 259 4.46 -22.34 0.76
CA GLN A 259 4.40 -21.57 -0.48
C GLN A 259 3.11 -21.81 -1.31
N SER A 260 2.31 -22.80 -0.95
CA SER A 260 1.24 -23.32 -1.79
C SER A 260 -0.08 -22.58 -1.59
N SER A 261 -0.48 -21.80 -2.61
CA SER A 261 -1.88 -21.41 -2.85
C SER A 261 -2.75 -22.55 -3.42
N VAL A 262 -2.31 -23.81 -3.29
CA VAL A 262 -2.92 -24.97 -3.95
C VAL A 262 -3.68 -25.79 -2.91
N VAL A 263 -5.00 -25.84 -3.06
CA VAL A 263 -5.98 -26.56 -2.23
C VAL A 263 -5.83 -28.10 -2.31
N PHE A 264 -4.96 -28.61 -3.17
CA PHE A 264 -4.72 -30.04 -3.36
C PHE A 264 -3.26 -30.40 -3.08
N ALA A 265 -2.92 -30.54 -1.80
CA ALA A 265 -1.82 -31.43 -1.41
C ALA A 265 -2.43 -32.84 -1.21
N PRO A 266 -1.86 -33.91 -1.80
CA PRO A 266 -2.35 -35.26 -1.58
C PRO A 266 -2.13 -35.63 -0.10
N ILE A 267 -3.21 -36.07 0.54
CA ILE A 267 -3.19 -36.67 1.87
C ILE A 267 -2.28 -37.90 1.77
N GLY A 268 -1.07 -37.87 2.35
CA GLY A 268 -0.29 -39.09 2.55
C GLY A 268 1.22 -39.07 2.31
N GLN A 269 1.89 -37.93 2.13
CA GLN A 269 3.36 -37.90 2.07
C GLN A 269 3.96 -36.83 3.00
N ASN A 270 3.95 -37.12 4.29
CA ASN A 270 4.99 -36.59 5.19
C ASN A 270 6.16 -37.58 5.15
N PRO A 271 7.35 -37.20 4.63
CA PRO A 271 8.56 -37.94 4.90
C PRO A 271 8.84 -37.83 6.41
N LEU A 272 8.80 -38.98 7.08
CA LEU A 272 9.08 -39.16 8.50
C LEU A 272 10.42 -38.48 8.85
N GLY A 273 10.38 -37.47 9.74
CA GLY A 273 11.59 -36.90 10.36
C GLY A 273 11.67 -35.38 10.50
N MET A 274 10.77 -34.59 9.91
CA MET A 274 10.79 -33.13 10.10
C MET A 274 9.95 -32.73 11.32
N SER A 275 10.56 -32.78 12.51
CA SER A 275 9.99 -32.14 13.71
C SER A 275 9.55 -30.72 13.36
N SER A 276 8.29 -30.40 13.67
CA SER A 276 7.67 -29.07 13.59
C SER A 276 8.71 -27.95 13.73
N ARG A 277 9.15 -27.36 12.60
CA ARG A 277 9.73 -26.02 12.63
C ARG A 277 8.58 -25.14 13.13
N SER A 278 8.56 -24.86 14.43
CA SER A 278 7.61 -23.93 15.02
C SER A 278 7.62 -22.65 14.19
N SER A 279 6.50 -22.34 13.53
CA SER A 279 6.42 -21.20 12.62
C SER A 279 6.85 -19.92 13.35
N ASN A 280 7.92 -19.29 12.89
CA ASN A 280 8.41 -18.08 13.56
C ASN A 280 7.52 -16.90 13.15
N ARG A 281 6.54 -16.58 14.01
CA ARG A 281 5.58 -15.49 13.77
C ARG A 281 6.24 -14.14 13.48
N LYS A 282 7.40 -13.84 14.09
CA LYS A 282 8.15 -12.60 13.81
C LYS A 282 8.70 -12.61 12.38
N LEU A 283 9.24 -13.73 11.91
CA LEU A 283 9.70 -13.85 10.53
C LEU A 283 8.55 -13.85 9.51
N HIS A 284 7.42 -14.48 9.82
CA HIS A 284 6.21 -14.36 9.00
C HIS A 284 5.78 -12.89 8.88
N MET A 285 5.84 -12.14 9.98
CA MET A 285 5.53 -10.71 9.97
C MET A 285 6.57 -9.90 9.17
N CYS A 286 7.85 -10.26 9.21
CA CYS A 286 8.86 -9.64 8.34
C CYS A 286 8.53 -9.88 6.86
N ALA A 287 8.19 -11.12 6.48
CA ALA A 287 7.76 -11.45 5.13
C ALA A 287 6.52 -10.63 4.72
N PHE A 288 5.53 -10.50 5.60
CA PHE A 288 4.33 -9.72 5.35
C PHE A 288 4.64 -8.24 5.10
N LEU A 289 5.49 -7.61 5.92
CA LEU A 289 5.90 -6.21 5.72
C LEU A 289 6.69 -6.00 4.42
N ILE A 290 7.56 -6.94 4.05
CA ILE A 290 8.27 -6.91 2.76
C ILE A 290 7.26 -7.01 1.61
N GLY A 291 6.25 -7.87 1.72
CA GLY A 291 5.19 -8.02 0.73
C GLY A 291 4.28 -6.79 0.60
N MET A 292 3.95 -6.15 1.72
CA MET A 292 3.24 -4.86 1.73
C MET A 292 4.09 -3.79 1.04
N TYR A 293 5.36 -3.65 1.39
CA TYR A 293 6.24 -2.72 0.69
C TYR A 293 6.32 -3.01 -0.82
N ALA A 294 6.37 -4.28 -1.22
CA ALA A 294 6.40 -4.68 -2.63
C ALA A 294 5.16 -4.25 -3.42
N ILE A 295 3.94 -4.39 -2.86
CA ILE A 295 2.73 -3.91 -3.55
C ILE A 295 2.69 -2.37 -3.61
N GLY A 296 3.22 -1.69 -2.59
CA GLY A 296 3.39 -0.24 -2.59
C GLY A 296 4.31 0.25 -3.71
N LEU A 297 5.41 -0.46 -3.96
CA LEU A 297 6.29 -0.21 -5.10
C LEU A 297 5.57 -0.47 -6.43
N HIS A 298 4.85 -1.60 -6.54
CA HIS A 298 4.10 -1.93 -7.75
C HIS A 298 3.07 -0.85 -8.10
N ASN A 299 2.36 -0.32 -7.10
CA ASN A 299 1.38 0.76 -7.26
C ASN A 299 1.98 2.08 -7.75
N GLN A 300 3.27 2.34 -7.50
CA GLN A 300 3.95 3.52 -8.05
C GLN A 300 4.27 3.39 -9.53
N VAL A 301 4.51 2.16 -9.99
CA VAL A 301 4.80 1.86 -11.41
C VAL A 301 3.49 1.74 -12.21
N CYS A 302 2.46 1.13 -11.63
CA CYS A 302 1.19 0.85 -12.30
C CYS A 302 0.17 1.97 -12.06
N THR A 303 0.00 2.90 -13.00
CA THR A 303 -0.90 4.06 -12.84
C THR A 303 -2.40 3.70 -12.70
N SER A 304 -2.79 2.50 -13.14
CA SER A 304 -4.18 2.00 -13.10
C SER A 304 -4.48 1.14 -11.87
N TRP A 305 -3.57 1.05 -10.89
CA TRP A 305 -3.75 0.17 -9.72
C TRP A 305 -5.03 0.47 -8.92
N ARG A 306 -5.51 1.72 -8.92
CA ARG A 306 -6.75 2.14 -8.25
C ARG A 306 -8.02 1.53 -8.84
N SER A 307 -7.95 1.03 -10.08
CA SER A 307 -9.04 0.36 -10.79
C SER A 307 -8.75 -1.12 -11.07
N ARG A 308 -7.73 -1.71 -10.42
CA ARG A 308 -7.37 -3.11 -10.66
C ARG A 308 -8.43 -4.04 -10.04
N THR A 309 -8.74 -5.13 -10.74
CA THR A 309 -9.71 -6.14 -10.29
C THR A 309 -9.03 -7.39 -9.74
N TYR A 310 -7.83 -7.68 -10.26
CA TYR A 310 -7.05 -8.86 -9.87
C TYR A 310 -5.61 -8.45 -9.64
N SER A 311 -5.02 -8.97 -8.57
CA SER A 311 -3.60 -8.80 -8.29
C SER A 311 -3.09 -10.00 -7.52
N THR A 312 -2.02 -10.61 -8.03
CA THR A 312 -1.31 -11.71 -7.36
C THR A 312 -0.76 -11.25 -6.00
N HIS A 313 -0.26 -10.01 -5.94
CA HIS A 313 0.19 -9.39 -4.69
C HIS A 313 -0.93 -9.32 -3.66
N VAL A 314 -2.12 -8.84 -4.06
CA VAL A 314 -3.28 -8.71 -3.15
C VAL A 314 -3.78 -10.08 -2.68
N SER A 315 -3.88 -11.05 -3.59
CA SER A 315 -4.25 -12.43 -3.23
C SER A 315 -3.28 -13.03 -2.21
N TRP A 316 -1.98 -12.83 -2.40
CA TRP A 316 -0.97 -13.28 -1.44
C TRP A 316 -1.09 -12.55 -0.09
N ILE A 317 -1.26 -11.22 -0.10
CA ILE A 317 -1.45 -10.42 1.12
C ILE A 317 -2.68 -10.90 1.89
N ASN A 318 -3.80 -11.16 1.20
CA ASN A 318 -5.03 -11.64 1.83
C ASN A 318 -4.84 -13.01 2.50
N LEU A 319 -4.12 -13.94 1.85
CA LEU A 319 -3.79 -15.24 2.42
C LEU A 319 -2.95 -15.09 3.69
N GLN A 320 -1.90 -14.27 3.62
CA GLN A 320 -0.99 -14.05 4.75
C GLN A 320 -1.65 -13.29 5.91
N ALA A 321 -2.54 -12.34 5.61
CA ALA A 321 -3.31 -11.63 6.61
C ALA A 321 -4.26 -12.56 7.39
N ALA A 322 -4.87 -13.53 6.70
CA ALA A 322 -5.71 -14.55 7.34
C ALA A 322 -4.88 -15.47 8.29
N GLU A 323 -3.65 -15.81 7.92
CA GLU A 323 -2.77 -16.62 8.76
C GLU A 323 -2.21 -15.86 9.97
N LEU A 324 -1.82 -14.60 9.77
CA LEU A 324 -1.23 -13.74 10.82
C LEU A 324 -2.28 -13.16 11.78
N GLY A 325 -3.53 -13.01 11.34
CA GLY A 325 -4.61 -12.45 12.15
C GLY A 325 -4.34 -11.01 12.56
N LEU A 326 -4.50 -10.71 13.85
CA LEU A 326 -4.51 -9.35 14.40
C LEU A 326 -3.29 -8.52 13.94
N MET A 327 -2.08 -9.09 14.02
CA MET A 327 -0.83 -8.41 13.68
C MET A 327 -0.82 -7.84 12.25
N ALA A 328 -1.42 -8.57 11.31
CA ALA A 328 -1.49 -8.15 9.91
C ALA A 328 -2.62 -7.13 9.69
N ILE A 329 -3.80 -7.35 10.31
CA ILE A 329 -4.94 -6.45 10.16
C ILE A 329 -4.63 -5.06 10.74
N GLU A 330 -3.92 -4.97 11.87
CA GLU A 330 -3.43 -3.70 12.44
C GLU A 330 -2.57 -2.93 11.42
N VAL A 331 -1.62 -3.60 10.76
CA VAL A 331 -0.76 -2.98 9.75
C VAL A 331 -1.56 -2.55 8.52
N VAL A 332 -2.50 -3.40 8.07
CA VAL A 332 -3.32 -3.06 6.91
C VAL A 332 -4.22 -1.85 7.22
N ARG A 333 -4.84 -1.77 8.40
CA ARG A 333 -5.64 -0.59 8.81
C ARG A 333 -4.86 0.71 8.66
N GLU A 334 -3.59 0.72 9.02
CA GLU A 334 -2.78 1.94 8.98
C GLU A 334 -2.21 2.27 7.60
N THR A 335 -2.06 1.26 6.73
CA THR A 335 -1.28 1.40 5.49
C THR A 335 -2.08 1.16 4.22
N TRP A 336 -3.29 0.58 4.28
CA TRP A 336 -4.06 0.22 3.09
C TRP A 336 -4.26 1.35 2.07
N PRO A 337 -4.40 2.66 2.41
CA PRO A 337 -4.68 3.70 1.41
C PRO A 337 -3.59 3.85 0.32
N THR A 338 -2.37 3.38 0.59
CA THR A 338 -1.26 3.39 -0.38
C THR A 338 -1.01 2.02 -1.03
N HIS A 339 -1.69 0.97 -0.57
CA HIS A 339 -1.39 -0.42 -0.94
C HIS A 339 -2.57 -1.14 -1.61
N LEU A 340 -3.79 -0.93 -1.10
CA LEU A 340 -5.02 -1.61 -1.49
C LEU A 340 -6.08 -0.62 -1.97
N THR A 341 -6.96 -1.05 -2.86
CA THR A 341 -8.17 -0.29 -3.19
C THR A 341 -9.16 -0.33 -2.02
N PRO A 342 -10.10 0.62 -1.91
CA PRO A 342 -11.14 0.57 -0.87
C PRO A 342 -11.92 -0.75 -0.87
N SER A 343 -12.26 -1.29 -2.05
CA SER A 343 -12.94 -2.59 -2.17
C SER A 343 -12.06 -3.75 -1.73
N GLU A 344 -10.76 -3.76 -2.07
CA GLU A 344 -9.82 -4.78 -1.59
C GLU A 344 -9.68 -4.76 -0.06
N ALA A 345 -9.61 -3.58 0.55
CA ALA A 345 -9.52 -3.40 2.00
C ALA A 345 -10.83 -3.80 2.71
N ALA A 346 -11.98 -3.40 2.17
CA ALA A 346 -13.30 -3.81 2.67
C ALA A 346 -13.47 -5.33 2.61
N GLY A 347 -13.10 -5.96 1.49
CA GLY A 347 -13.15 -7.40 1.33
C GLY A 347 -12.24 -8.16 2.30
N LEU A 348 -11.07 -7.59 2.65
CA LEU A 348 -10.21 -8.16 3.68
C LEU A 348 -10.81 -8.01 5.09
N ALA A 349 -11.38 -6.83 5.41
CA ALA A 349 -12.08 -6.60 6.67
C ALA A 349 -13.24 -7.60 6.86
N ASP A 350 -14.02 -7.83 5.81
CA ASP A 350 -15.15 -8.77 5.80
C ASP A 350 -14.75 -10.22 6.06
N LYS A 351 -13.62 -10.65 5.52
CA LYS A 351 -13.04 -11.97 5.83
C LYS A 351 -12.51 -12.03 7.26
N ALA A 352 -11.83 -10.99 7.73
CA ALA A 352 -11.27 -10.93 9.07
C ALA A 352 -12.36 -10.84 10.15
N GLY A 353 -13.50 -10.21 9.86
CA GLY A 353 -14.66 -10.12 10.74
C GLY A 353 -15.34 -11.48 11.01
N GLN A 354 -15.09 -12.49 10.18
CA GLN A 354 -15.57 -13.86 10.38
C GLN A 354 -14.62 -14.72 11.24
N SER A 355 -13.55 -14.12 11.77
CA SER A 355 -12.61 -14.79 12.66
C SER A 355 -13.27 -15.23 13.96
N ARG A 356 -12.73 -16.29 14.58
CA ARG A 356 -13.12 -16.74 15.92
C ARG A 356 -12.51 -15.90 17.04
N ASP A 357 -11.45 -15.16 16.72
CA ASP A 357 -10.73 -14.32 17.69
C ASP A 357 -11.38 -12.94 17.78
N PRO A 358 -11.95 -12.56 18.94
CA PRO A 358 -12.63 -11.28 19.10
C PRO A 358 -11.72 -10.08 18.84
N ALA A 359 -10.42 -10.17 19.14
CA ALA A 359 -9.49 -9.07 18.89
C ALA A 359 -9.31 -8.81 17.39
N VAL A 360 -9.31 -9.87 16.57
CA VAL A 360 -9.26 -9.77 15.10
C VAL A 360 -10.54 -9.15 14.56
N VAL A 361 -11.70 -9.55 15.09
CA VAL A 361 -13.00 -9.03 14.65
C VAL A 361 -13.14 -7.54 15.00
N GLU A 362 -12.69 -7.14 16.18
CA GLU A 362 -12.67 -5.73 16.59
C GLU A 362 -11.76 -4.89 15.67
N GLU A 363 -10.56 -5.37 15.36
CA GLU A 363 -9.65 -4.67 14.46
C GLU A 363 -10.13 -4.67 13.01
N ALA A 364 -10.81 -5.73 12.57
CA ALA A 364 -11.46 -5.79 11.26
C ALA A 364 -12.55 -4.72 11.14
N ALA A 365 -13.35 -4.50 12.18
CA ALA A 365 -14.34 -3.42 12.20
C ALA A 365 -13.68 -2.03 12.16
N ARG A 366 -12.53 -1.83 12.83
CA ARG A 366 -11.74 -0.59 12.69
C ARG A 366 -11.17 -0.40 11.28
N LEU A 367 -10.74 -1.49 10.64
CA LEU A 367 -10.36 -1.46 9.23
C LEU A 367 -11.55 -1.07 8.36
N ALA A 368 -12.72 -1.69 8.54
CA ALA A 368 -13.94 -1.34 7.82
C ALA A 368 -14.32 0.13 7.99
N LEU A 369 -14.28 0.65 9.23
CA LEU A 369 -14.48 2.07 9.54
C LEU A 369 -13.56 2.97 8.71
N SER A 370 -12.27 2.61 8.61
CA SER A 370 -11.30 3.42 7.86
C SER A 370 -11.57 3.48 6.34
N VAL A 371 -12.31 2.52 5.81
CA VAL A 371 -12.68 2.46 4.37
C VAL A 371 -13.94 3.26 4.07
N LEU A 372 -14.84 3.48 5.05
CA LEU A 372 -16.12 4.16 4.86
C LEU A 372 -16.05 5.61 4.33
N PRO A 373 -15.01 6.42 4.59
CA PRO A 373 -14.82 7.70 3.88
C PRO A 373 -14.78 7.57 2.35
N TYR A 374 -14.54 6.36 1.84
CA TYR A 374 -14.49 6.01 0.43
C TYR A 374 -15.72 5.23 -0.06
N ALA A 375 -16.84 5.27 0.68
CA ALA A 375 -18.06 4.54 0.35
C ALA A 375 -18.56 4.79 -1.08
N TYR A 376 -18.26 5.95 -1.66
CA TYR A 376 -18.59 6.27 -3.05
C TYR A 376 -17.91 5.37 -4.10
N THR A 377 -16.81 4.70 -3.74
CA THR A 377 -16.10 3.71 -4.59
C THR A 377 -16.54 2.27 -4.34
N LEU A 378 -17.31 2.03 -3.29
CA LEU A 378 -17.77 0.71 -2.88
C LEU A 378 -19.14 0.42 -3.50
N SER A 379 -19.47 -0.85 -3.62
CA SER A 379 -20.84 -1.29 -3.88
C SER A 379 -21.73 -1.06 -2.66
N ALA A 380 -23.04 -1.02 -2.88
CA ALA A 380 -24.03 -0.92 -1.80
C ALA A 380 -23.89 -2.09 -0.79
N ALA A 381 -23.60 -3.29 -1.28
CA ALA A 381 -23.42 -4.46 -0.44
C ALA A 381 -22.15 -4.38 0.44
N GLU A 382 -21.03 -3.89 -0.10
CA GLU A 382 -19.80 -3.69 0.68
C GLU A 382 -19.98 -2.60 1.75
N THR A 383 -20.62 -1.49 1.39
CA THR A 383 -20.92 -0.40 2.34
C THR A 383 -21.83 -0.91 3.47
N GLN A 384 -22.86 -1.67 3.12
CA GLN A 384 -23.77 -2.26 4.11
C GLN A 384 -23.03 -3.22 5.05
N ARG A 385 -22.16 -4.11 4.52
CA ARG A 385 -21.39 -5.03 5.37
C ARG A 385 -20.43 -4.30 6.31
N ALA A 386 -19.73 -3.28 5.81
CA ALA A 386 -18.85 -2.44 6.64
C ALA A 386 -19.62 -1.75 7.78
N LEU A 387 -20.82 -1.22 7.51
CA LEU A 387 -21.69 -0.63 8.54
C LEU A 387 -22.20 -1.68 9.54
N LEU A 388 -22.55 -2.88 9.07
CA LEU A 388 -22.99 -3.98 9.93
C LEU A 388 -21.89 -4.41 10.89
N GLN A 389 -20.65 -4.56 10.42
CA GLN A 389 -19.50 -4.86 11.29
C GLN A 389 -19.27 -3.77 12.33
N CYS A 390 -19.38 -2.49 11.94
CA CYS A 390 -19.26 -1.39 12.89
C CYS A 390 -20.35 -1.44 13.97
N ARG A 391 -21.59 -1.76 13.57
CA ARG A 391 -22.72 -1.92 14.49
C ARG A 391 -22.52 -3.07 15.48
N GLU A 392 -21.94 -4.19 15.04
CA GLU A 392 -21.69 -5.35 15.89
C GLU A 392 -20.69 -5.06 17.02
N GLN A 393 -19.76 -4.12 16.82
CA GLN A 393 -18.81 -3.69 17.86
C GLN A 393 -19.39 -2.63 18.82
N GLY A 394 -20.47 -1.94 18.45
CA GLY A 394 -21.17 -1.01 19.33
C GLY A 394 -21.73 0.23 18.64
N SER A 395 -22.65 0.91 19.33
CA SER A 395 -23.32 2.12 18.82
C SER A 395 -22.37 3.27 18.54
N ALA A 396 -21.32 3.44 19.34
CA ALA A 396 -20.32 4.50 19.14
C ALA A 396 -19.51 4.30 17.84
N LEU A 397 -19.15 3.06 17.50
CA LEU A 397 -18.41 2.77 16.27
C LEU A 397 -19.32 2.95 15.04
N LEU A 398 -20.60 2.57 15.15
CA LEU A 398 -21.59 2.84 14.12
C LEU A 398 -21.82 4.35 13.91
N GLU A 399 -21.89 5.14 14.98
CA GLU A 399 -22.04 6.59 14.86
C GLU A 399 -20.84 7.20 14.15
N ASN A 400 -19.62 6.79 14.50
CA ASN A 400 -18.40 7.21 13.81
C ASN A 400 -18.41 6.78 12.34
N ALA A 401 -18.93 5.58 12.04
CA ALA A 401 -19.05 5.05 10.69
C ALA A 401 -20.00 5.89 9.83
N CYS A 402 -21.16 6.28 10.36
CA CYS A 402 -22.09 7.17 9.67
C CYS A 402 -21.48 8.55 9.45
N ARG A 403 -20.84 9.13 10.47
CA ARG A 403 -20.14 10.43 10.35
C ARG A 403 -19.04 10.38 9.29
N ALA A 404 -18.27 9.30 9.23
CA ALA A 404 -17.20 9.13 8.24
C ALA A 404 -17.72 9.10 6.78
N ILE A 405 -18.96 8.64 6.55
CA ILE A 405 -19.60 8.66 5.22
C ILE A 405 -20.12 10.07 4.89
N GLU A 406 -20.64 10.78 5.90
CA GLU A 406 -21.20 12.12 5.75
C GLU A 406 -20.11 13.20 5.61
N GLU A 407 -18.95 12.99 6.23
CA GLU A 407 -17.83 13.93 6.16
C GLU A 407 -17.28 14.01 4.72
N PRO A 408 -17.20 15.21 4.13
CA PRO A 408 -16.65 15.38 2.79
C PRO A 408 -15.15 15.05 2.84
N THR A 409 -14.77 13.94 2.20
CA THR A 409 -13.36 13.61 1.97
C THR A 409 -12.69 14.74 1.19
N SER A 410 -11.50 15.16 1.66
CA SER A 410 -10.62 16.21 1.12
C SER A 410 -10.85 16.60 -0.34
N HIS A 411 -10.84 17.91 -0.65
CA HIS A 411 -11.13 18.53 -1.96
C HIS A 411 -10.63 17.83 -3.25
N ALA A 412 -9.56 17.04 -3.20
CA ALA A 412 -9.04 16.26 -4.34
C ALA A 412 -9.89 15.01 -4.69
N GLN A 413 -10.63 14.43 -3.75
CA GLN A 413 -11.50 13.26 -3.98
C GLN A 413 -12.92 13.67 -4.39
N GLN A 414 -13.39 14.82 -3.90
CA GLN A 414 -14.58 15.49 -4.42
C GLN A 414 -14.49 15.75 -5.92
N GLN A 415 -13.31 16.07 -6.46
CA GLN A 415 -13.11 16.25 -7.90
C GLN A 415 -13.58 15.03 -8.71
N GLN A 416 -13.29 13.79 -8.28
CA GLN A 416 -13.73 12.59 -9.03
C GLN A 416 -15.26 12.42 -9.01
N GLN A 417 -15.95 12.77 -7.93
CA GLN A 417 -17.40 12.63 -7.79
C GLN A 417 -18.20 13.50 -8.77
N TYR A 418 -17.66 14.67 -9.16
CA TYR A 418 -18.29 15.58 -10.14
C TYR A 418 -18.10 15.16 -11.61
N TYR A 419 -17.15 14.27 -11.91
CA TYR A 419 -16.83 13.87 -13.30
C TYR A 419 -17.49 12.55 -13.76
N TYR A 420 -18.16 11.79 -12.90
CA TYR A 420 -18.90 10.59 -13.30
C TYR A 420 -20.23 10.95 -13.98
N GLN A 421 -20.29 10.81 -15.31
CA GLN A 421 -21.54 10.99 -16.09
C GLN A 421 -22.65 10.01 -15.68
N THR A 422 -22.27 8.84 -15.14
CA THR A 422 -23.18 7.83 -14.57
C THR A 422 -22.61 7.34 -13.24
N PRO A 423 -23.10 7.86 -12.10
CA PRO A 423 -22.77 7.35 -10.77
C PRO A 423 -23.16 5.87 -10.60
N PRO A 424 -22.49 5.10 -9.73
CA PRO A 424 -22.83 3.69 -9.49
C PRO A 424 -24.26 3.51 -8.95
N TYR A 425 -24.80 4.48 -8.21
CA TYR A 425 -26.18 4.49 -7.73
C TYR A 425 -27.22 4.90 -8.79
N ALA A 426 -26.81 5.19 -10.04
CA ALA A 426 -27.71 5.68 -11.08
C ALA A 426 -28.83 4.70 -11.44
N GLU A 427 -28.53 3.40 -11.44
CA GLU A 427 -29.51 2.36 -11.82
C GLU A 427 -30.61 2.21 -10.77
N ASP A 428 -30.24 2.21 -9.49
CA ASP A 428 -31.20 2.12 -8.37
C ASP A 428 -32.16 3.32 -8.37
N ILE A 429 -31.65 4.53 -8.58
CA ILE A 429 -32.47 5.73 -8.66
C ILE A 429 -33.38 5.71 -9.90
N ARG A 430 -32.93 5.16 -11.04
CA ARG A 430 -33.77 4.98 -12.23
C ARG A 430 -34.88 3.94 -12.02
N TRP A 431 -34.59 2.88 -11.29
CA TRP A 431 -35.59 1.90 -10.91
C TRP A 431 -36.65 2.52 -9.99
N LEU A 432 -36.24 3.28 -8.98
CA LEU A 432 -37.15 4.03 -8.11
C LEU A 432 -37.97 5.07 -8.88
N PHE A 433 -37.37 5.76 -9.85
CA PHE A 433 -38.10 6.67 -10.76
C PHE A 433 -39.21 5.91 -11.49
N THR A 434 -38.92 4.73 -12.04
CA THR A 434 -39.89 3.90 -12.76
C THR A 434 -41.06 3.49 -11.86
N ILE A 435 -40.78 3.08 -10.62
CA ILE A 435 -41.81 2.74 -9.63
C ILE A 435 -42.66 3.95 -9.27
N SER A 436 -42.03 5.10 -9.04
CA SER A 436 -42.74 6.33 -8.67
C SER A 436 -43.74 6.76 -9.76
N VAL A 437 -43.41 6.52 -11.03
CA VAL A 437 -44.31 6.76 -12.16
C VAL A 437 -45.47 5.76 -12.17
N GLN A 438 -45.21 4.48 -11.91
CA GLN A 438 -46.23 3.42 -11.86
C GLN A 438 -47.23 3.61 -10.71
N LEU A 439 -46.78 4.12 -9.56
CA LEU A 439 -47.62 4.39 -8.38
C LEU A 439 -48.46 5.66 -8.51
N GLY A 440 -48.19 6.50 -9.51
CA GLY A 440 -48.96 7.70 -9.84
C GLY A 440 -48.34 9.02 -9.34
N THR A 441 -48.97 10.13 -9.73
CA THR A 441 -48.48 11.51 -9.54
C THR A 441 -48.05 11.88 -8.10
N PRO A 442 -48.71 11.47 -7.01
CA PRO A 442 -48.27 11.87 -5.67
C PRO A 442 -46.90 11.26 -5.28
N TYR A 443 -46.65 10.00 -5.63
CA TYR A 443 -45.37 9.32 -5.37
C TYR A 443 -44.28 9.82 -6.31
N PHE A 444 -44.64 10.12 -7.56
CA PHE A 444 -43.76 10.76 -8.51
C PHE A 444 -43.25 12.11 -8.01
N VAL A 445 -44.14 12.97 -7.48
CA VAL A 445 -43.77 14.26 -6.91
C VAL A 445 -42.86 14.12 -5.69
N SER A 446 -43.17 13.19 -4.78
CA SER A 446 -42.33 12.91 -3.61
C SER A 446 -40.93 12.39 -4.01
N PHE A 447 -40.86 11.59 -5.07
CA PHE A 447 -39.60 11.10 -5.62
C PHE A 447 -38.74 12.24 -6.16
N LEU A 448 -39.31 13.16 -6.93
CA LEU A 448 -38.56 14.30 -7.48
C LEU A 448 -37.98 15.20 -6.38
N ASP A 449 -38.72 15.44 -5.29
CA ASP A 449 -38.23 16.21 -4.14
C ASP A 449 -37.10 15.50 -3.39
N ALA A 450 -37.22 14.18 -3.19
CA ALA A 450 -36.18 13.37 -2.56
C ALA A 450 -34.89 13.36 -3.39
N VAL A 451 -34.99 13.19 -4.71
CA VAL A 451 -33.84 13.21 -5.62
C VAL A 451 -33.16 14.57 -5.64
N ALA A 452 -33.91 15.67 -5.62
CA ALA A 452 -33.36 17.03 -5.60
C ALA A 452 -32.50 17.32 -4.36
N LYS A 453 -32.80 16.66 -3.24
CA LYS A 453 -32.09 16.81 -1.96
C LYS A 453 -30.94 15.82 -1.79
N ALA A 454 -31.08 14.60 -2.31
CA ALA A 454 -30.15 13.50 -2.05
C ALA A 454 -29.09 13.30 -3.15
N VAL A 455 -29.37 13.65 -4.41
CA VAL A 455 -28.46 13.37 -5.53
C VAL A 455 -27.53 14.55 -5.78
N SER A 456 -26.22 14.30 -5.76
CA SER A 456 -25.20 15.32 -6.03
C SER A 456 -24.75 15.36 -7.49
N SER A 457 -25.05 14.33 -8.29
CA SER A 457 -24.64 14.26 -9.70
C SER A 457 -25.48 15.22 -10.57
N PRO A 458 -24.86 16.24 -11.19
CA PRO A 458 -25.60 17.20 -12.00
C PRO A 458 -26.19 16.57 -13.27
N PHE A 459 -25.54 15.55 -13.83
CA PHE A 459 -26.00 14.83 -15.02
C PHE A 459 -27.26 13.99 -14.75
N LEU A 460 -27.31 13.27 -13.61
CA LEU A 460 -28.50 12.50 -13.23
C LEU A 460 -29.69 13.40 -12.88
N LEU A 461 -29.47 14.45 -12.08
CA LEU A 461 -30.51 15.41 -11.72
C LEU A 461 -31.19 15.98 -12.98
N PHE A 462 -30.39 16.33 -13.99
CA PHE A 462 -30.91 16.87 -15.23
C PHE A 462 -31.60 15.81 -16.10
N GLN A 463 -31.08 14.58 -16.18
CA GLN A 463 -31.72 13.48 -16.89
C GLN A 463 -33.15 13.24 -16.35
N PHE A 464 -33.30 13.18 -15.03
CA PHE A 464 -34.60 13.04 -14.38
C PHE A 464 -35.50 14.26 -14.57
N ALA A 465 -34.95 15.48 -14.53
CA ALA A 465 -35.72 16.70 -14.81
C ALA A 465 -36.30 16.70 -16.23
N MET A 466 -35.51 16.28 -17.23
CA MET A 466 -35.96 16.17 -18.63
C MET A 466 -37.00 15.07 -18.81
N GLU A 467 -36.75 13.89 -18.24
CA GLU A 467 -37.68 12.77 -18.34
C GLU A 467 -39.01 13.09 -17.64
N ALA A 468 -38.98 13.73 -16.47
CA ALA A 468 -40.17 14.23 -15.79
C ALA A 468 -40.98 15.19 -16.66
N ASN A 469 -40.30 16.10 -17.36
CA ASN A 469 -40.95 17.09 -18.21
C ASN A 469 -41.57 16.49 -19.49
N THR A 470 -41.10 15.32 -19.95
CA THR A 470 -41.72 14.59 -21.08
C THR A 470 -42.99 13.85 -20.69
N ARG A 471 -43.09 13.42 -19.42
CA ARG A 471 -44.21 12.64 -18.89
C ARG A 471 -45.36 13.50 -18.37
N LEU A 472 -45.12 14.79 -18.13
CA LEU A 472 -46.14 15.76 -17.77
C LEU A 472 -46.88 16.28 -19.04
N PRO A 473 -48.22 16.42 -19.02
CA PRO A 473 -48.98 16.96 -20.15
C PRO A 473 -48.57 18.41 -20.44
N PRO A 474 -48.74 18.93 -21.67
CA PRO A 474 -48.41 20.33 -21.97
C PRO A 474 -49.12 21.25 -20.97
N TYR A 475 -48.37 22.22 -20.44
CA TYR A 475 -48.84 23.21 -19.48
C TYR A 475 -50.17 23.80 -19.97
N PRO A 476 -51.19 24.01 -19.12
CA PRO A 476 -52.37 24.74 -19.54
C PRO A 476 -51.89 26.12 -20.01
N GLN A 477 -51.98 26.38 -21.31
CA GLN A 477 -51.78 27.71 -21.85
C GLN A 477 -52.78 28.60 -21.13
N GLN A 478 -52.29 29.61 -20.41
CA GLN A 478 -53.15 30.66 -19.87
C GLN A 478 -53.88 31.26 -21.06
N TYR A 479 -55.17 30.93 -21.17
CA TYR A 479 -56.05 31.47 -22.19
C TYR A 479 -56.02 33.00 -22.12
N SER A 480 -55.94 33.59 -23.31
CA SER A 480 -56.28 34.97 -23.60
C SER A 480 -57.52 35.41 -22.83
N MET A 481 -57.38 36.53 -22.13
CA MET A 481 -58.43 37.20 -21.36
C MET A 481 -59.69 37.47 -22.20
N PRO A 482 -60.89 37.18 -21.67
CA PRO A 482 -62.07 38.02 -21.85
C PRO A 482 -62.36 38.80 -20.55
N PRO A 483 -63.13 39.90 -20.60
CA PRO A 483 -63.16 40.89 -19.54
C PRO A 483 -63.91 40.42 -18.28
N MET A 484 -63.55 41.09 -17.19
CA MET A 484 -63.98 40.94 -15.80
C MET A 484 -65.42 40.43 -15.58
N ASN A 485 -65.57 39.42 -14.72
CA ASN A 485 -66.52 39.54 -13.61
C ASN A 485 -66.01 38.80 -12.35
N ARG A 486 -66.25 39.40 -11.18
CA ARG A 486 -65.70 39.01 -9.87
C ARG A 486 -66.33 37.72 -9.31
N SER A 487 -65.60 37.15 -8.34
CA SER A 487 -65.95 36.13 -7.33
C SER A 487 -65.83 34.65 -7.69
N VAL A 488 -64.59 34.14 -7.78
CA VAL A 488 -64.26 32.73 -7.52
C VAL A 488 -62.93 32.70 -6.71
N PRO A 489 -62.77 31.87 -5.66
CA PRO A 489 -61.48 31.72 -4.98
C PRO A 489 -60.43 31.16 -5.96
N PRO A 490 -59.12 31.44 -5.76
CA PRO A 490 -58.10 30.89 -6.66
C PRO A 490 -58.19 29.36 -6.71
N PRO A 491 -58.12 28.72 -7.89
CA PRO A 491 -58.16 27.28 -7.99
C PRO A 491 -56.96 26.67 -7.27
N GLN A 492 -57.18 25.64 -6.45
CA GLN A 492 -56.09 24.91 -5.82
C GLN A 492 -55.15 24.34 -6.91
N PRO A 493 -53.82 24.40 -6.72
CA PRO A 493 -52.88 23.92 -7.72
C PRO A 493 -53.11 22.43 -7.94
N SER A 494 -53.52 22.09 -9.16
CA SER A 494 -53.66 20.70 -9.59
C SER A 494 -52.37 19.92 -9.33
N HIS A 495 -52.46 18.61 -9.09
CA HIS A 495 -51.28 17.75 -8.90
C HIS A 495 -50.24 17.89 -10.05
N SER A 496 -50.70 18.26 -11.25
CA SER A 496 -49.86 18.60 -12.41
C SER A 496 -49.01 19.85 -12.17
N THR A 497 -49.59 20.94 -11.64
CA THR A 497 -48.87 22.20 -11.34
C THR A 497 -47.77 22.00 -10.30
N LYS A 498 -48.02 21.16 -9.29
CA LYS A 498 -46.99 20.82 -8.28
C LYS A 498 -45.85 20.01 -8.89
N ALA A 499 -46.16 19.03 -9.75
CA ALA A 499 -45.14 18.24 -10.43
C ALA A 499 -44.23 19.10 -11.34
N PHE A 500 -44.78 20.13 -11.99
CA PHE A 500 -43.98 21.12 -12.72
C PHE A 500 -43.03 21.92 -11.83
N ALA A 501 -43.47 22.33 -10.64
CA ALA A 501 -42.62 23.05 -9.69
C ALA A 501 -41.44 22.19 -9.18
N HIS A 502 -41.66 20.90 -8.94
CA HIS A 502 -40.59 19.99 -8.51
C HIS A 502 -39.63 19.61 -9.64
N ALA A 503 -40.11 19.44 -10.88
CA ALA A 503 -39.23 19.27 -12.04
C ALA A 503 -38.34 20.50 -12.29
N HIS A 504 -38.90 21.69 -12.04
CA HIS A 504 -38.16 22.95 -12.07
C HIS A 504 -37.09 23.01 -10.96
N GLN A 505 -37.43 22.61 -9.74
CA GLN A 505 -36.50 22.54 -8.61
C GLN A 505 -35.33 21.58 -8.86
N LEU A 506 -35.57 20.43 -9.51
CA LEU A 506 -34.50 19.52 -9.94
C LEU A 506 -33.55 20.17 -10.95
N LEU A 507 -34.08 20.96 -11.88
CA LEU A 507 -33.28 21.67 -12.87
C LEU A 507 -32.38 22.73 -12.22
N VAL A 508 -32.93 23.46 -11.24
CA VAL A 508 -32.17 24.43 -10.42
C VAL A 508 -31.09 23.72 -9.61
N ALA A 509 -31.42 22.58 -8.98
CA ALA A 509 -30.45 21.78 -8.24
C ALA A 509 -29.32 21.24 -9.15
N ALA A 510 -29.64 20.84 -10.39
CA ALA A 510 -28.66 20.40 -11.38
C ALA A 510 -27.70 21.53 -11.78
N ILE A 511 -28.24 22.72 -12.07
CA ILE A 511 -27.43 23.91 -12.39
C ILE A 511 -26.55 24.28 -11.20
N ALA A 512 -27.10 24.33 -9.99
CA ALA A 512 -26.32 24.60 -8.79
C ALA A 512 -25.21 23.56 -8.56
N ALA A 513 -25.45 22.28 -8.88
CA ALA A 513 -24.45 21.23 -8.79
C ALA A 513 -23.33 21.37 -9.85
N PHE A 514 -23.64 21.77 -11.08
CA PHE A 514 -22.62 22.13 -12.09
C PHE A 514 -21.76 23.31 -11.64
N MET A 515 -22.36 24.30 -10.98
CA MET A 515 -21.67 25.50 -10.50
C MET A 515 -20.80 25.26 -9.26
N ARG A 516 -20.92 24.11 -8.58
CA ARG A 516 -20.02 23.70 -7.48
C ARG A 516 -18.68 23.14 -7.97
N ILE A 517 -18.49 22.99 -9.29
CA ILE A 517 -17.24 22.50 -9.88
C ILE A 517 -16.16 23.61 -9.76
N PRO A 518 -15.03 23.35 -9.07
CA PRO A 518 -14.06 24.39 -8.68
C PRO A 518 -13.27 25.02 -9.84
N HIS A 519 -13.38 24.47 -11.06
CA HIS A 519 -12.73 25.02 -12.26
C HIS A 519 -13.78 25.65 -13.20
N ALA A 520 -13.99 26.97 -13.06
CA ALA A 520 -15.04 27.72 -13.78
C ALA A 520 -15.09 27.48 -15.31
N PRO A 521 -13.97 27.55 -16.07
CA PRO A 521 -14.04 27.30 -17.52
C PRO A 521 -14.39 25.85 -17.87
N THR A 522 -14.02 24.86 -17.06
CA THR A 522 -14.40 23.45 -17.27
C THR A 522 -15.87 23.21 -16.91
N ALA A 523 -16.38 23.87 -15.86
CA ALA A 523 -17.79 23.86 -15.51
C ALA A 523 -18.64 24.46 -16.65
N HIS A 524 -18.20 25.58 -17.21
CA HIS A 524 -18.84 26.22 -18.36
C HIS A 524 -18.76 25.38 -19.64
N THR A 525 -17.63 24.76 -19.96
CA THR A 525 -17.54 23.89 -21.15
C THR A 525 -18.37 22.63 -21.02
N LEU A 526 -18.41 22.00 -19.83
CA LEU A 526 -19.28 20.86 -19.58
C LEU A 526 -20.76 21.25 -19.67
N LEU A 527 -21.14 22.42 -19.14
CA LEU A 527 -22.49 22.95 -19.26
C LEU A 527 -22.86 23.25 -20.73
N GLU A 528 -21.93 23.77 -21.53
CA GLU A 528 -22.11 24.07 -22.96
C GLU A 528 -22.16 22.81 -23.85
N ASP A 529 -21.24 21.87 -23.66
CA ASP A 529 -21.24 20.58 -24.38
C ASP A 529 -22.49 19.77 -24.05
N PHE A 530 -22.93 19.85 -22.80
CA PHE A 530 -24.18 19.29 -22.35
C PHE A 530 -25.39 19.99 -22.98
N TYR A 531 -25.44 21.33 -23.01
CA TYR A 531 -26.51 22.07 -23.68
C TYR A 531 -26.61 21.71 -25.17
N ARG A 532 -25.46 21.52 -25.84
CA ARG A 532 -25.39 21.00 -27.21
C ARG A 532 -25.91 19.57 -27.34
N HIS A 533 -25.67 18.70 -26.35
CA HIS A 533 -26.20 17.34 -26.33
C HIS A 533 -27.70 17.30 -26.11
N VAL A 534 -28.21 18.07 -25.14
CA VAL A 534 -29.63 18.15 -24.85
C VAL A 534 -30.34 18.70 -26.10
N LYS A 535 -29.77 19.68 -26.86
CA LYS A 535 -30.34 20.24 -28.12
C LYS A 535 -30.66 19.17 -29.17
N LYS A 536 -29.96 18.03 -29.10
CA LYS A 536 -30.09 16.91 -30.03
C LYS A 536 -31.11 15.85 -29.57
N GLN A 537 -31.58 15.90 -28.33
CA GLN A 537 -32.57 14.95 -27.80
C GLN A 537 -33.97 15.23 -28.40
N LYS A 538 -34.68 14.19 -28.86
CA LYS A 538 -36.04 14.28 -29.45
C LYS A 538 -37.10 14.88 -28.50
N ALA A 539 -36.81 14.95 -27.20
CA ALA A 539 -37.65 15.54 -26.15
C ALA A 539 -37.65 17.09 -26.10
N TRP A 540 -36.87 17.75 -26.96
CA TRP A 540 -36.68 19.20 -26.97
C TRP A 540 -37.89 19.95 -27.59
N LYS A 541 -38.96 20.16 -26.81
CA LYS A 541 -40.11 21.01 -27.20
C LYS A 541 -39.78 22.50 -27.02
N LYS A 542 -40.29 23.39 -27.90
CA LYS A 542 -40.05 24.86 -27.87
C LYS A 542 -40.35 25.49 -26.50
N ASP A 543 -41.40 25.03 -25.82
CA ASP A 543 -41.80 25.56 -24.50
C ASP A 543 -40.83 25.18 -23.37
N VAL A 544 -40.10 24.07 -23.54
CA VAL A 544 -39.06 23.61 -22.61
C VAL A 544 -37.78 24.41 -22.84
N GLN A 545 -37.45 24.69 -24.09
CA GLN A 545 -36.32 25.54 -24.49
C GLN A 545 -36.40 26.96 -23.91
N HIS A 546 -37.58 27.59 -23.99
CA HIS A 546 -37.76 28.94 -23.45
C HIS A 546 -37.62 28.98 -21.91
N ARG A 547 -38.11 27.94 -21.22
CA ARG A 547 -38.01 27.82 -19.75
C ARG A 547 -36.59 27.54 -19.27
N LEU A 548 -35.89 26.61 -19.93
CA LEU A 548 -34.48 26.33 -19.67
C LEU A 548 -33.59 27.55 -19.95
N GLY A 549 -33.86 28.26 -21.04
CA GLY A 549 -33.17 29.50 -21.38
C GLY A 549 -33.37 30.59 -20.32
N ALA A 550 -34.60 30.78 -19.84
CA ALA A 550 -34.90 31.75 -18.78
C ALA A 550 -34.22 31.40 -17.45
N LEU A 551 -34.25 30.12 -17.05
CA LEU A 551 -33.64 29.65 -15.80
C LEU A 551 -32.11 29.71 -15.81
N LEU A 552 -31.49 29.37 -16.95
CA LEU A 552 -30.05 29.56 -17.13
C LEU A 552 -29.70 31.04 -17.08
N HIS A 553 -30.49 31.91 -17.71
CA HIS A 553 -30.27 33.34 -17.69
C HIS A 553 -30.44 33.94 -16.29
N GLU A 554 -31.37 33.42 -15.48
CA GLU A 554 -31.60 33.83 -14.10
C GLU A 554 -30.50 33.31 -13.17
N ALA A 555 -30.12 32.04 -13.27
CA ALA A 555 -29.04 31.44 -12.48
C ALA A 555 -27.66 32.01 -12.81
N LEU A 556 -27.39 32.36 -14.07
CA LEU A 556 -26.16 33.02 -14.51
C LEU A 556 -26.14 34.52 -14.18
N ASN A 557 -27.30 35.19 -14.11
CA ASN A 557 -27.37 36.62 -13.73
C ASN A 557 -27.36 36.86 -12.22
N GLN A 558 -27.71 35.89 -11.38
CA GLN A 558 -27.59 36.04 -9.91
C GLN A 558 -26.14 36.23 -9.42
N GLN A 559 -25.15 36.14 -10.32
CA GLN A 559 -23.73 36.40 -10.04
C GLN A 559 -23.12 37.58 -10.84
N ARG A 560 -23.93 38.44 -11.47
CA ARG A 560 -23.43 39.71 -12.02
C ARG A 560 -23.57 40.86 -11.03
#